data_AF-A0A6J2TYU5-F1
#
_entry.id   AF-A0A6J2TYU5-F1
#
_cell.length_a   1.000
_cell.length_b   1.000
_cell.length_c   1.000
_cell.angle_alpha   90.00
_cell.angle_beta   90.00
_cell.angle_gamma   90.00
#
_symmetry.space_group_name_H-M   'P 1'
#
loop_
_entity.id
_entity.type
_entity.pdbx_description
1 polymer ?
#
loop_
_entity_poly.entity_id
_entity_poly.type
_entity_poly.pdbx_seq_one_letter_code
_entity_poly.pdbx_strand_id
1 'polypeptide(L)'
;MTSKKKALKKEEAIPSWISESHSFFGHVIQETIDSLSVDNLLSRSEKKSLPSLESLWRKNYNLEKRKPDSNPVPLPIPEPKKRRTTTHKKPKSLLKSHQQLDDACVILEELQDDEIVVNQICVPPLKPHWRCRRINIEVPAFVVKKNLIEQLLTWDLLCEIMEQQIDVATDALQKCVDKMLKSLQS
;
A
#
# COMPACT_ATOMS: atom_id res chain seq x y z
N MET A 1 -54.20 -22.26 8.14
CA MET A 1 -53.69 -20.88 7.93
C MET A 1 -52.22 -20.99 7.57
N THR A 2 -51.87 -20.66 6.32
CA THR A 2 -50.56 -20.84 5.72
C THR A 2 -49.73 -19.56 5.83
N SER A 3 -48.62 -19.59 6.59
CA SER A 3 -47.65 -18.49 6.61
C SER A 3 -46.70 -18.62 5.43
N LYS A 4 -46.90 -17.77 4.41
CA LYS A 4 -46.00 -17.59 3.28
C LYS A 4 -44.67 -16.99 3.78
N LYS A 5 -43.60 -17.79 3.76
CA LYS A 5 -42.22 -17.27 3.83
C LYS A 5 -41.93 -16.53 2.52
N LYS A 6 -41.75 -15.21 2.58
CA LYS A 6 -41.18 -14.43 1.48
C LYS A 6 -39.71 -14.82 1.35
N ALA A 7 -39.37 -15.49 0.26
CA ALA A 7 -37.99 -15.71 -0.15
C ALA A 7 -37.36 -14.36 -0.49
N LEU A 8 -36.28 -14.00 0.22
CA LEU A 8 -35.44 -12.88 -0.15
C LEU A 8 -34.70 -13.28 -1.43
N LYS A 9 -35.01 -12.59 -2.52
CA LYS A 9 -34.34 -12.78 -3.82
C LYS A 9 -32.85 -12.56 -3.62
N LYS A 10 -32.06 -13.56 -4.03
CA LYS A 10 -30.62 -13.48 -4.20
C LYS A 10 -30.38 -12.44 -5.30
N GLU A 11 -29.96 -11.23 -4.94
CA GLU A 11 -29.41 -10.30 -5.93
C GLU A 11 -28.15 -10.96 -6.51
N GLU A 12 -28.22 -11.29 -7.80
CA GLU A 12 -27.06 -11.73 -8.56
C GLU A 12 -26.05 -10.60 -8.55
N ALA A 13 -24.95 -10.82 -7.81
CA ALA A 13 -23.86 -9.88 -7.72
C ALA A 13 -23.29 -9.62 -9.12
N ILE A 14 -23.38 -8.36 -9.55
CA ILE A 14 -22.72 -7.90 -10.78
C ILE A 14 -21.21 -8.09 -10.56
N PRO A 15 -20.54 -8.92 -11.36
CA PRO A 15 -19.12 -9.14 -11.18
C PRO A 15 -18.37 -7.83 -11.46
N SER A 16 -17.58 -7.38 -10.49
CA SER A 16 -16.80 -6.13 -10.52
C SER A 16 -15.56 -6.24 -11.42
N TRP A 17 -15.71 -6.79 -12.62
CA TRP A 17 -14.64 -6.77 -13.60
C TRP A 17 -14.46 -5.33 -14.08
N ILE A 18 -13.25 -4.81 -13.97
CA ILE A 18 -12.89 -3.58 -14.68
C ILE A 18 -12.82 -3.97 -16.16
N SER A 19 -13.75 -3.45 -16.96
CA SER A 19 -13.85 -3.80 -18.39
C SER A 19 -12.56 -3.53 -19.18
N GLU A 20 -11.75 -2.59 -18.71
CA GLU A 20 -10.46 -2.17 -19.28
C GLU A 20 -9.37 -3.25 -19.18
N SER A 21 -9.47 -4.18 -18.23
CA SER A 21 -8.52 -5.30 -18.11
C SER A 21 -8.52 -6.22 -19.34
N HIS A 22 -9.61 -6.21 -20.12
CA HIS A 22 -9.76 -7.00 -21.34
C HIS A 22 -9.07 -6.35 -22.55
N SER A 23 -8.99 -5.02 -22.61
CA SER A 23 -8.37 -4.29 -23.71
C SER A 23 -6.87 -4.09 -23.49
N PHE A 24 -6.40 -4.11 -22.24
CA PHE A 24 -5.00 -3.87 -21.86
C PHE A 24 -4.00 -4.65 -22.73
N PHE A 25 -4.21 -5.95 -22.90
CA PHE A 25 -3.27 -6.77 -23.67
C PHE A 25 -3.28 -6.46 -25.17
N GLY A 26 -4.46 -6.12 -25.71
CA GLY A 26 -4.57 -5.65 -27.09
C GLY A 26 -3.82 -4.34 -27.31
N HIS A 27 -3.91 -3.42 -26.35
CA HIS A 27 -3.16 -2.16 -26.36
C HIS A 27 -1.65 -2.40 -26.28
N VAL A 28 -1.18 -3.27 -25.39
CA VAL A 28 0.25 -3.57 -25.25
C VAL A 28 0.83 -4.19 -26.51
N ILE A 29 0.13 -5.15 -27.15
CA ILE A 29 0.59 -5.71 -28.43
C ILE A 29 0.69 -4.61 -29.48
N GLN A 30 -0.35 -3.79 -29.61
CA GLN A 30 -0.40 -2.76 -30.64
C GLN A 30 0.72 -1.72 -30.44
N GLU A 31 0.87 -1.21 -29.23
CA GLU A 31 1.91 -0.24 -28.87
C GLU A 31 3.32 -0.78 -29.12
N THR A 32 3.55 -2.06 -28.79
CA THR A 32 4.85 -2.70 -29.00
C THR A 32 5.16 -2.84 -30.49
N ILE A 33 4.20 -3.29 -31.32
CA ILE A 33 4.39 -3.45 -32.76
C ILE A 33 4.57 -2.09 -33.44
N ASP A 34 3.80 -1.07 -33.03
CA ASP A 34 3.89 0.28 -33.58
C ASP A 34 5.26 0.90 -33.25
N SER A 35 5.72 0.76 -32.01
CA SER A 35 7.05 1.21 -31.58
C SER A 35 8.16 0.56 -32.41
N LEU A 36 8.12 -0.77 -32.56
CA LEU A 36 9.09 -1.53 -33.37
C LEU A 36 9.03 -1.19 -34.86
N SER A 37 7.87 -0.81 -35.39
CA SER A 37 7.71 -0.47 -36.81
C SER A 37 8.44 0.84 -37.17
N VAL A 38 8.38 1.82 -36.27
CA VAL A 38 9.01 3.13 -36.38
C VAL A 38 10.51 3.04 -36.11
N ASP A 39 10.93 2.08 -35.29
CA ASP A 39 12.32 1.94 -34.88
C ASP A 39 13.26 1.66 -36.08
N ASN A 40 14.33 2.44 -36.19
CA ASN A 40 15.30 2.33 -37.29
C ASN A 40 16.33 1.21 -37.08
N LEU A 41 16.28 0.56 -35.91
CA LEU A 41 17.18 -0.51 -35.51
C LEU A 41 16.85 -1.86 -36.17
N LEU A 42 15.63 -2.02 -36.68
CA LEU A 42 15.22 -3.26 -37.35
C LEU A 42 15.59 -3.29 -38.82
N SER A 43 16.14 -4.42 -39.26
CA SER A 43 16.38 -4.76 -40.66
C SER A 43 15.07 -4.83 -41.45
N ARG A 44 15.12 -4.61 -42.77
CA ARG A 44 13.97 -4.74 -43.67
C ARG A 44 13.30 -6.12 -43.58
N SER A 45 14.05 -7.18 -43.33
CA SER A 45 13.50 -8.53 -43.15
C SER A 45 12.73 -8.68 -41.84
N GLU A 46 13.21 -8.05 -40.77
CA GLU A 46 12.58 -8.07 -39.45
C GLU A 46 11.29 -7.26 -39.46
N LYS A 47 11.31 -6.06 -40.09
CA LYS A 47 10.10 -5.26 -40.28
C LYS A 47 9.01 -6.01 -41.06
N LYS A 48 9.39 -6.82 -42.05
CA LYS A 48 8.46 -7.69 -42.79
C LYS A 48 7.89 -8.85 -41.95
N SER A 49 8.56 -9.23 -40.88
CA SER A 49 8.12 -10.30 -39.98
C SER A 49 7.19 -9.81 -38.85
N LEU A 50 7.10 -8.50 -38.61
CA LEU A 50 6.24 -7.90 -37.58
C LEU A 50 4.76 -8.30 -37.70
N PRO A 51 4.13 -8.30 -38.90
CA PRO A 51 2.74 -8.76 -39.02
C PRO A 51 2.54 -10.23 -38.67
N SER A 52 3.55 -11.08 -38.94
CA SER A 52 3.52 -12.49 -38.54
C SER A 52 3.69 -12.66 -37.03
N LEU A 53 4.53 -11.84 -36.41
CA LEU A 53 4.70 -11.80 -34.96
C LEU A 53 3.41 -11.36 -34.25
N GLU A 54 2.77 -10.29 -34.73
CA GLU A 54 1.50 -9.81 -34.21
C GLU A 54 0.41 -10.89 -34.29
N SER A 55 0.28 -11.54 -35.45
CA SER A 55 -0.68 -12.64 -35.65
C SER A 55 -0.42 -13.80 -34.68
N LEU A 56 0.86 -14.17 -34.48
CA LEU A 56 1.25 -15.23 -33.56
C LEU A 56 0.96 -14.88 -32.10
N TRP A 57 1.19 -13.63 -31.70
CA TRP A 57 0.88 -13.14 -30.35
C TRP A 57 -0.63 -13.09 -30.10
N ARG A 58 -1.41 -12.57 -31.04
CA ARG A 58 -2.88 -12.56 -30.95
C ARG A 58 -3.46 -13.98 -30.92
N LYS A 59 -2.86 -14.93 -31.66
CA LYS A 59 -3.29 -16.34 -31.68
C LYS A 59 -2.95 -17.09 -30.39
N ASN A 60 -1.76 -16.85 -29.81
CA ASN A 60 -1.34 -17.52 -28.58
C ASN A 60 -1.99 -16.93 -27.34
N TYR A 61 -2.49 -15.71 -27.43
CA TYR A 61 -3.22 -15.07 -26.35
C TYR A 61 -4.66 -15.59 -26.25
N ASN A 62 -4.84 -16.58 -25.39
CA ASN A 62 -6.17 -17.07 -25.02
C ASN A 62 -6.75 -16.19 -23.91
N LEU A 63 -7.57 -15.20 -24.29
CA LEU A 63 -8.35 -14.36 -23.38
C LEU A 63 -9.09 -15.19 -22.31
N GLU A 64 -9.66 -16.31 -22.72
CA GLU A 64 -10.44 -17.21 -21.87
C GLU A 64 -9.59 -17.91 -20.79
N LYS A 65 -8.33 -18.24 -21.08
CA LYS A 65 -7.43 -18.93 -20.12
C LYS A 65 -6.79 -18.01 -19.10
N ARG A 66 -6.84 -16.70 -19.33
CA ARG A 66 -6.32 -15.68 -18.41
C ARG A 66 -7.41 -14.93 -17.66
N LYS A 67 -8.67 -15.35 -17.81
CA LYS A 67 -9.72 -14.99 -16.86
C LYS A 67 -9.28 -15.50 -15.48
N PRO A 68 -9.20 -14.64 -14.45
CA PRO A 68 -9.09 -15.14 -13.10
C PRO A 68 -10.33 -16.00 -12.83
N ASP A 69 -10.15 -17.24 -12.38
CA ASP A 69 -11.25 -18.20 -12.18
C ASP A 69 -12.33 -17.69 -11.23
N SER A 70 -12.02 -16.68 -10.41
CA SER A 70 -12.97 -15.93 -9.61
C SER A 70 -12.28 -14.70 -9.07
N ASN A 71 -12.96 -13.55 -9.05
CA ASN A 71 -12.61 -12.52 -8.08
C ASN A 71 -12.97 -13.10 -6.71
N PRO A 72 -12.02 -13.32 -5.77
CA PRO A 72 -12.39 -13.72 -4.43
C PRO A 72 -13.40 -12.70 -3.93
N VAL A 73 -14.62 -13.18 -3.62
CA VAL A 73 -15.68 -12.35 -3.06
C VAL A 73 -15.05 -11.53 -1.94
N PRO A 74 -15.15 -10.19 -1.95
CA PRO A 74 -14.69 -9.40 -0.82
C PRO A 74 -15.31 -10.05 0.42
N LEU A 75 -14.46 -10.50 1.35
CA LEU A 75 -14.94 -11.17 2.56
C LEU A 75 -16.07 -10.31 3.13
N PRO A 76 -17.23 -10.90 3.47
CA PRO A 76 -18.34 -10.12 3.99
C PRO A 76 -17.79 -9.28 5.14
N ILE A 77 -17.98 -7.97 5.06
CA ILE A 77 -17.57 -7.03 6.11
C ILE A 77 -18.10 -7.63 7.42
N PRO A 78 -17.24 -8.01 8.38
CA PRO A 78 -17.71 -8.66 9.59
C PRO A 78 -18.72 -7.74 10.24
N GLU A 79 -19.95 -8.23 10.43
CA GLU A 79 -21.01 -7.44 11.05
C GLU A 79 -20.46 -6.84 12.36
N PRO A 80 -20.64 -5.52 12.59
CA PRO A 80 -20.13 -4.89 13.80
C PRO A 80 -20.73 -5.63 14.99
N LYS A 81 -19.87 -6.32 15.76
CA LYS A 81 -20.29 -7.02 16.98
C LYS A 81 -21.06 -6.02 17.83
N LYS A 82 -22.35 -6.27 18.07
CA LYS A 82 -23.18 -5.45 18.97
C LYS A 82 -22.45 -5.39 20.31
N ARG A 83 -21.88 -4.22 20.62
CA ARG A 83 -21.23 -3.97 21.90
C ARG A 83 -22.29 -4.19 22.98
N ARG A 84 -22.16 -5.27 23.76
CA ARG A 84 -22.95 -5.38 25.00
C ARG A 84 -22.51 -4.22 25.87
N THR A 85 -23.38 -3.23 26.05
CA THR A 85 -23.23 -2.22 27.08
C THR A 85 -23.34 -2.93 28.44
N THR A 86 -22.20 -3.38 28.96
CA THR A 86 -22.09 -3.69 30.37
C THR A 86 -22.00 -2.36 31.11
N THR A 87 -23.02 -2.07 31.92
CA THR A 87 -23.06 -0.94 32.84
C THR A 87 -22.01 -1.15 33.93
N HIS A 88 -20.75 -0.87 33.61
CA HIS A 88 -19.70 -0.81 34.62
C HIS A 88 -19.84 0.53 35.36
N LYS A 89 -20.19 0.45 36.64
CA LYS A 89 -20.04 1.56 37.59
C LYS A 89 -18.59 2.02 37.53
N LYS A 90 -18.35 3.28 37.15
CA LYS A 90 -17.03 3.90 37.09
C LYS A 90 -16.38 3.86 38.49
N PRO A 91 -15.21 3.22 38.68
CA PRO A 91 -14.31 3.64 39.73
C PRO A 91 -13.57 4.88 39.24
N LYS A 92 -13.74 6.01 39.93
CA LYS A 92 -12.86 7.17 39.78
C LYS A 92 -11.50 6.76 40.36
N SER A 93 -10.49 6.53 39.52
CA SER A 93 -9.08 6.69 39.92
C SER A 93 -8.13 6.54 38.71
N LEU A 94 -7.46 7.65 38.40
CA LEU A 94 -6.12 7.76 37.80
C LEU A 94 -5.83 6.94 36.54
N LEU A 95 -6.35 7.43 35.42
CA LEU A 95 -5.65 7.36 34.14
C LEU A 95 -4.28 8.01 34.30
N LYS A 96 -3.21 7.22 34.41
CA LYS A 96 -1.94 7.62 33.82
C LYS A 96 -2.19 7.60 32.32
N SER A 97 -2.54 8.77 31.79
CA SER A 97 -2.56 9.09 30.38
C SER A 97 -1.29 8.52 29.74
N HIS A 98 -1.42 7.42 28.99
CA HIS A 98 -0.65 7.32 27.76
C HIS A 98 -0.94 8.62 27.03
N GLN A 99 0.11 9.42 26.85
CA GLN A 99 0.04 10.73 26.22
C GLN A 99 -0.81 10.60 24.97
N GLN A 100 -2.03 11.13 25.11
CA GLN A 100 -2.84 11.57 24.00
C GLN A 100 -2.00 12.69 23.40
N LEU A 101 -1.12 12.34 22.45
CA LEU A 101 -0.66 13.34 21.49
C LEU A 101 -1.96 13.79 20.84
N ASP A 102 -2.36 15.01 21.16
CA ASP A 102 -3.48 15.66 20.50
C ASP A 102 -3.24 15.49 19.00
N ASP A 103 -4.16 14.79 18.33
CA ASP A 103 -4.20 14.66 16.87
C ASP A 103 -4.55 16.03 16.26
N ALA A 104 -3.69 17.02 16.48
CA ALA A 104 -3.58 18.16 15.61
C ALA A 104 -3.10 17.59 14.28
N CYS A 105 -4.04 17.34 13.36
CA CYS A 105 -3.75 17.06 11.98
C CYS A 105 -3.10 18.34 11.41
N VAL A 106 -1.78 18.46 11.59
CA VAL A 106 -1.03 19.58 11.05
C VAL A 106 -0.96 19.38 9.55
N ILE A 107 -1.44 20.37 8.79
CA ILE A 107 -1.31 20.37 7.34
C ILE A 107 0.18 20.49 7.04
N LEU A 108 0.79 19.38 6.62
CA LEU A 108 2.24 19.28 6.43
C LEU A 108 2.80 20.35 5.48
N GLU A 109 1.98 20.81 4.53
CA GLU A 109 2.30 21.82 3.52
C GLU A 109 2.43 23.24 4.11
N GLU A 110 1.75 23.53 5.21
CA GLU A 110 1.72 24.86 5.86
C GLU A 110 2.88 25.07 6.85
N LEU A 111 3.52 23.97 7.28
CA LEU A 111 4.68 24.00 8.18
C LEU A 111 5.90 24.64 7.52
N GLN A 112 6.73 25.33 8.28
CA GLN A 112 8.02 25.79 7.76
C GLN A 112 8.99 24.61 7.61
N ASP A 113 9.86 24.67 6.61
CA ASP A 113 10.76 23.54 6.28
C ASP A 113 11.67 23.13 7.45
N ASP A 114 12.11 24.09 8.27
CA ASP A 114 12.99 23.87 9.43
C ASP A 114 12.26 23.50 10.72
N GLU A 115 10.92 23.48 10.71
CA GLU A 115 10.13 23.18 11.90
C GLU A 115 10.24 21.70 12.25
N ILE A 116 10.57 21.39 13.50
CA ILE A 116 10.71 20.00 13.97
C ILE A 116 9.32 19.40 14.20
N VAL A 117 9.05 18.31 13.49
CA VAL A 117 7.82 17.53 13.57
C VAL A 117 8.09 16.12 14.07
N VAL A 118 7.12 15.55 14.77
CA VAL A 118 7.15 14.14 15.17
C VAL A 118 6.56 13.31 14.04
N ASN A 119 7.41 12.56 13.33
CA ASN A 119 6.96 11.62 12.32
C ASN A 119 6.82 10.21 12.91
N GLN A 120 5.61 9.64 12.83
CA GLN A 120 5.35 8.27 13.29
C GLN A 120 5.50 7.28 12.15
N ILE A 121 6.52 6.43 12.25
CA ILE A 121 6.77 5.34 11.32
C ILE A 121 6.09 4.08 11.84
N CYS A 122 5.22 3.51 11.02
CA CYS A 122 4.54 2.26 11.31
C CYS A 122 5.19 1.11 10.55
N VAL A 123 5.83 0.18 11.26
CA VAL A 123 6.43 -1.02 10.68
C VAL A 123 5.46 -2.20 10.84
N PRO A 124 4.92 -2.76 9.74
CA PRO A 124 4.04 -3.92 9.82
C PRO A 124 4.81 -5.19 10.23
N PRO A 125 4.11 -6.26 10.66
CA PRO A 125 4.75 -7.52 11.01
C PRO A 125 5.18 -8.27 9.73
N LEU A 126 6.41 -8.00 9.26
CA LEU A 126 6.95 -8.61 8.04
C LEU A 126 7.50 -10.04 8.25
N LYS A 127 7.72 -10.46 9.51
CA LYS A 127 8.07 -11.84 9.89
C LYS A 127 7.06 -12.40 10.91
N PRO A 128 6.86 -13.73 11.00
CA PRO A 128 5.84 -14.33 11.89
C PRO A 128 5.99 -14.00 13.37
N HIS A 129 7.23 -13.79 13.84
CA HIS A 129 7.54 -13.45 15.23
C HIS A 129 7.55 -11.93 15.48
N TRP A 130 7.43 -11.11 14.44
CA TRP A 130 7.38 -9.66 14.56
C TRP A 130 5.96 -9.20 14.89
N ARG A 131 5.87 -8.14 15.69
CA ARG A 131 4.61 -7.43 15.97
C ARG A 131 4.66 -6.08 15.28
N CYS A 132 3.49 -5.54 14.93
CA CYS A 132 3.40 -4.18 14.43
C CYS A 132 4.03 -3.20 15.44
N ARG A 133 4.89 -2.31 14.95
CA ARG A 133 5.57 -1.30 15.79
C ARG A 133 5.30 0.09 15.26
N ARG A 134 5.20 1.04 16.19
CA ARG A 134 5.11 2.47 15.91
C ARG A 134 6.32 3.13 16.54
N ILE A 135 7.12 3.78 15.71
CA ILE A 135 8.35 4.46 16.14
C ILE A 135 8.15 5.93 15.81
N ASN A 136 8.28 6.78 16.82
CA ASN A 136 8.18 8.23 16.64
C ASN A 136 9.60 8.79 16.54
N ILE A 137 9.87 9.56 15.50
CA ILE A 137 11.15 10.26 15.32
C ILE A 137 10.90 11.76 15.16
N GLU A 138 11.86 12.57 15.60
CA GLU A 138 11.81 14.03 15.47
C GLU A 138 12.65 14.46 14.28
N VAL A 139 12.01 15.12 13.31
CA VAL A 139 12.66 15.51 12.05
C VAL A 139 12.16 16.88 11.59
N PRO A 140 12.96 17.66 10.85
CA PRO A 140 12.46 18.84 10.17
C PRO A 140 11.33 18.52 9.18
N ALA A 141 10.36 19.40 9.02
CA ALA A 141 9.20 19.19 8.15
C ALA A 141 9.59 18.92 6.70
N PHE A 142 10.66 19.56 6.19
CA PHE A 142 11.14 19.32 4.81
C PHE A 142 11.48 17.84 4.55
N VAL A 143 11.91 17.11 5.57
CA VAL A 143 12.29 15.69 5.48
C VAL A 143 11.06 14.84 5.17
N VAL A 144 9.94 15.15 5.82
CA VAL A 144 8.67 14.46 5.62
C VAL A 144 8.05 14.90 4.30
N LYS A 145 8.05 16.21 3.98
CA LYS A 145 7.54 16.75 2.71
C LYS A 145 8.21 16.13 1.49
N LYS A 146 9.53 15.94 1.55
CA LYS A 146 10.34 15.36 0.47
C LYS A 146 10.49 13.84 0.56
N ASN A 147 9.81 13.21 1.52
CA ASN A 147 9.83 11.77 1.73
C ASN A 147 11.25 11.16 1.82
N LEU A 148 12.16 11.85 2.52
CA LEU A 148 13.57 11.43 2.59
C LEU A 148 13.79 10.21 3.50
N ILE A 149 12.85 9.93 4.40
CA ILE A 149 12.94 8.83 5.37
C ILE A 149 12.80 7.47 4.67
N GLU A 150 12.01 7.37 3.60
CA GLU A 150 11.80 6.11 2.88
C GLU A 150 13.13 5.55 2.34
N GLN A 151 14.04 6.41 1.90
CA GLN A 151 15.36 6.03 1.39
C GLN A 151 16.26 5.41 2.46
N LEU A 152 16.00 5.67 3.73
CA LEU A 152 16.77 5.14 4.86
C LEU A 152 16.25 3.78 5.34
N LEU A 153 15.00 3.42 5.01
CA LEU A 153 14.35 2.20 5.49
C LEU A 153 14.81 0.98 4.69
N THR A 154 16.07 0.60 4.88
CA THR A 154 16.61 -0.65 4.33
C THR A 154 16.10 -1.86 5.11
N TRP A 155 16.10 -3.02 4.46
CA TRP A 155 15.69 -4.27 5.10
C TRP A 155 16.52 -4.62 6.33
N ASP A 156 17.83 -4.33 6.30
CA ASP A 156 18.74 -4.59 7.41
C ASP A 156 18.43 -3.69 8.61
N LEU A 157 18.16 -2.40 8.37
CA LEU A 157 17.73 -1.48 9.41
C LEU A 157 16.38 -1.91 10.01
N LEU A 158 15.43 -2.33 9.16
CA LEU A 158 14.15 -2.87 9.61
C LEU A 158 14.33 -4.13 10.48
N CYS A 159 15.26 -5.01 10.14
CA CYS A 159 15.56 -6.17 11.00
C CYS A 159 16.13 -5.73 12.36
N GLU A 160 17.07 -4.79 12.36
CA GLU A 160 17.69 -4.28 13.59
C GLU A 160 16.66 -3.65 14.54
N ILE A 161 15.82 -2.73 14.04
CA ILE A 161 14.81 -2.04 14.86
C ILE A 161 13.70 -2.97 15.35
N MET A 162 13.40 -4.06 14.62
CA MET A 162 12.33 -5.00 14.97
C MET A 162 12.78 -6.07 15.98
N GLU A 163 14.09 -6.35 16.07
CA GLU A 163 14.68 -7.29 17.01
C GLU A 163 15.02 -6.65 18.37
N GLN A 164 15.21 -5.33 18.41
CA GLN A 164 15.53 -4.59 19.63
C GLN A 164 14.30 -4.19 20.46
N GLN A 165 14.51 -3.60 21.65
CA GLN A 165 13.45 -2.91 22.41
C GLN A 165 13.08 -1.58 21.75
N ILE A 166 11.87 -1.08 22.00
CA ILE A 166 11.33 0.10 21.29
C ILE A 166 12.18 1.36 21.49
N ASP A 167 12.72 1.57 22.69
CA ASP A 167 13.54 2.74 23.00
C ASP A 167 14.85 2.71 22.20
N VAL A 168 15.53 1.56 22.17
CA VAL A 168 16.79 1.37 21.42
C VAL A 168 16.56 1.46 19.91
N ALA A 169 15.44 0.89 19.44
CA ALA A 169 15.03 0.97 18.05
C ALA A 169 14.75 2.42 17.60
N THR A 170 14.13 3.22 18.48
CA THR A 170 13.86 4.64 18.23
C THR A 170 15.18 5.41 18.14
N ASP A 171 16.08 5.20 19.09
CA ASP A 171 17.42 5.80 19.09
C ASP A 171 18.24 5.42 17.84
N ALA A 172 18.18 4.16 17.42
CA ALA A 172 18.88 3.68 16.23
C ALA A 172 18.37 4.38 14.97
N LEU A 173 17.04 4.49 14.83
CA LEU A 173 16.41 5.15 13.70
C LEU A 173 16.67 6.66 13.70
N GLN A 174 16.57 7.32 14.86
CA GLN A 174 16.88 8.75 15.00
C GLN A 174 18.33 9.04 14.60
N LYS A 175 19.29 8.23 15.07
CA LYS A 175 20.71 8.37 14.70
C LYS A 175 20.95 8.22 13.20
N CYS A 176 20.24 7.32 12.53
CA CYS A 176 20.33 7.19 11.07
C CYS A 176 19.82 8.44 10.35
N VAL A 177 18.69 8.98 10.80
CA VAL A 177 18.11 10.21 10.24
C VAL A 177 19.03 11.40 10.49
N ASP A 178 19.57 11.57 11.69
CA ASP A 178 20.50 12.65 12.01
C ASP A 178 21.76 12.61 11.14
N LYS A 179 22.28 11.41 10.83
CA LYS A 179 23.42 11.24 9.91
C LYS A 179 23.07 11.69 8.50
N MET A 180 21.88 11.33 8.00
CA MET A 180 21.41 11.79 6.70
C MET A 180 21.28 13.32 6.67
N LEU A 181 20.70 13.94 7.70
CA LEU A 181 20.56 15.39 7.79
C LEU A 181 21.91 16.10 7.75
N LYS A 182 22.92 15.57 8.46
CA LYS A 182 24.29 16.09 8.41
C LYS A 182 24.88 16.00 7.00
N SER A 183 24.61 14.93 6.26
CA SER A 183 25.10 14.77 4.88
C SER A 183 24.43 15.70 3.86
N LEU A 184 23.20 16.15 4.14
CA LEU A 184 22.47 17.11 3.30
C LEU A 184 22.87 18.56 3.56
N GLN A 185 23.50 18.83 4.70
CA GLN A 185 23.97 20.16 5.12
C GLN A 185 25.48 20.38 4.87
N SER A 186 26.20 19.34 4.41
CA SER A 186 27.62 19.43 4.01
C SER A 186 27.75 19.65 2.51
#